data_AF-A0A539DZA4-F1
#
_entry.id   AF-A0A539DZA4-F1
#
_cell.length_a   1.000
_cell.length_b   1.000
_cell.length_c   1.000
_cell.angle_alpha   90.00
_cell.angle_beta   90.00
_cell.angle_gamma   90.00
#
_symmetry.space_group_name_H-M   'P 1'
#
loop_
_entity.id
_entity.type
_entity.pdbx_description
1 polymer ?
#
loop_
_entity_poly.entity_id
_entity_poly.type
_entity_poly.pdbx_seq_one_letter_code
_entity_poly.pdbx_strand_id
1 'polypeptide(L)'
;MKRRKHAPMLMVDIAVPRDIEPEAAELEDVYLYTVDDLQEIIAEGLKSRQEAAKQAEEIIGSEVIHFMGWLRSLQAVETIRDYRLQAEQTRDLEFEKAKQML
;
A
#
# COMPACT_ATOMS: atom_id res chain seq x y z
N MET A 1 43.30 2.99 -15.36
CA MET A 1 41.99 2.71 -15.99
C MET A 1 42.18 1.79 -17.18
N LYS A 2 41.63 0.56 -17.15
CA LYS A 2 41.65 -0.34 -18.31
C LYS A 2 40.78 0.27 -19.41
N ARG A 3 41.40 0.66 -20.53
CA ARG A 3 40.73 1.19 -21.74
C ARG A 3 39.70 0.16 -22.24
N ARG A 4 38.41 0.49 -22.14
CA ARG A 4 37.35 -0.20 -22.91
C ARG A 4 37.55 0.25 -24.36
N LYS A 5 37.83 -0.70 -25.25
CA LYS A 5 38.21 -0.45 -26.65
C LYS A 5 36.96 -0.14 -27.50
N HIS A 6 36.30 1.00 -27.28
CA HIS A 6 35.09 1.38 -28.03
C HIS A 6 34.04 0.26 -28.04
N ALA A 7 33.80 -0.33 -26.86
CA ALA A 7 32.84 -1.40 -26.72
C ALA A 7 31.48 -0.79 -26.38
N PRO A 8 30.42 -1.08 -27.14
CA PRO A 8 29.11 -0.49 -26.91
C PRO A 8 28.60 -0.76 -25.50
N MET A 9 27.97 0.26 -24.91
CA MET A 9 27.45 0.25 -23.55
C MET A 9 25.96 0.57 -23.55
N LEU A 10 25.17 -0.41 -23.11
CA LEU A 10 23.75 -0.23 -22.85
C LEU A 10 23.57 0.32 -21.44
N MET A 11 22.96 1.48 -21.33
CA MET A 11 22.56 2.13 -20.08
C MET A 11 21.03 2.14 -20.03
N VAL A 12 20.46 1.69 -18.91
CA VAL A 12 19.01 1.65 -18.72
C VAL A 12 18.70 2.47 -17.47
N ASP A 13 18.08 3.63 -17.66
CA ASP A 13 17.64 4.52 -16.59
C ASP A 13 16.17 4.25 -16.26
N ILE A 14 15.93 3.70 -15.06
CA ILE A 14 14.59 3.33 -14.57
C ILE A 14 14.11 4.30 -13.46
N ALA A 15 14.90 5.33 -13.13
CA ALA A 15 14.63 6.21 -12.00
C ALA A 15 13.63 7.34 -12.33
N VAL A 16 12.87 7.76 -11.32
CA VAL A 16 11.99 8.95 -11.37
C VAL A 16 12.17 9.77 -10.07
N PRO A 17 12.87 10.93 -10.10
CA PRO A 17 13.49 11.57 -11.28
C PRO A 17 14.68 10.78 -11.83
N ARG A 18 15.07 11.05 -13.09
CA ARG A 18 16.13 10.36 -13.84
C ARG A 18 17.49 10.44 -13.13
N ASP A 19 18.30 9.39 -13.25
CA ASP A 19 19.66 9.34 -12.71
C ASP A 19 20.73 9.69 -13.77
N ILE A 20 20.40 9.54 -15.06
CA ILE A 20 21.31 9.78 -16.17
C ILE A 20 20.85 10.99 -16.98
N GLU A 21 21.77 11.93 -17.18
CA GLU A 21 21.55 13.09 -18.04
C GLU A 21 21.38 12.66 -19.51
N PRO A 22 20.39 13.18 -20.26
CA PRO A 22 20.13 12.81 -21.66
C PRO A 22 21.34 12.94 -22.57
N GLU A 23 22.19 13.92 -22.31
CA GLU A 23 23.41 14.21 -23.06
C GLU A 23 24.39 13.04 -23.04
N ALA A 24 24.27 12.10 -22.09
CA ALA A 24 25.04 10.86 -22.09
C ALA A 24 24.77 9.99 -23.34
N ALA A 25 23.60 10.13 -23.98
CA ALA A 25 23.28 9.46 -25.24
C ALA A 25 24.06 10.01 -26.45
N GLU A 26 24.67 11.19 -26.33
CA GLU A 26 25.50 11.79 -27.38
C GLU A 26 26.94 11.23 -27.40
N LEU A 27 27.33 10.50 -26.35
CA LEU A 27 28.64 9.87 -26.26
C LEU A 27 28.74 8.69 -27.24
N GLU A 28 29.84 8.64 -27.99
CA GLU A 28 30.15 7.49 -28.85
C GLU A 28 30.10 6.19 -28.04
N ASP A 29 29.51 5.15 -28.64
CA ASP A 29 29.32 3.82 -28.04
C ASP A 29 28.35 3.75 -26.84
N VAL A 30 27.53 4.77 -26.57
CA VAL A 30 26.49 4.72 -25.52
C VAL A 30 25.08 4.59 -26.11
N TYR A 31 24.31 3.66 -25.58
CA TYR A 31 22.88 3.49 -25.87
C TYR A 31 22.11 3.67 -24.56
N LEU A 32 21.41 4.78 -24.42
CA LEU A 32 20.59 5.09 -23.25
C LEU A 32 19.13 4.75 -23.52
N TYR A 33 18.53 3.94 -22.67
CA TYR A 33 17.10 3.66 -22.63
C TYR A 33 16.50 4.16 -21.33
N THR A 34 15.34 4.78 -21.42
CA THR A 34 14.58 5.29 -20.28
C THR A 34 13.37 4.40 -19.97
N VAL A 35 12.69 4.66 -18.85
CA VAL A 35 11.39 4.04 -18.53
C VAL A 35 10.39 4.15 -19.68
N ASP A 36 10.39 5.28 -20.41
CA ASP A 36 9.46 5.53 -21.50
C ASP A 36 9.76 4.65 -22.72
N ASP A 37 11.05 4.47 -23.08
CA ASP A 37 11.47 3.61 -24.20
C ASP A 37 11.14 2.13 -23.96
N LEU A 38 11.10 1.71 -22.68
CA LEU A 38 10.72 0.35 -22.30
C LEU A 38 9.22 0.09 -22.41
N GLN A 39 8.37 1.12 -22.50
CA GLN A 39 6.91 0.95 -22.61
C GLN A 39 6.50 0.25 -23.90
N GLU A 40 7.20 0.47 -25.01
CA GLU A 40 6.92 -0.19 -26.29
C GLU A 40 7.19 -1.71 -26.23
N ILE A 41 8.21 -2.14 -25.48
CA ILE A 41 8.60 -3.55 -25.30
C ILE A 41 7.60 -4.29 -24.38
N ILE A 42 6.94 -3.55 -23.47
CA ILE A 42 6.02 -4.12 -22.48
C ILE A 42 4.67 -4.55 -23.10
N ALA A 43 4.38 -4.19 -24.35
CA ALA A 43 3.14 -4.53 -25.04
C ALA A 43 2.85 -6.04 -25.06
N GLU A 44 3.88 -6.89 -25.18
CA GLU A 44 3.72 -8.36 -25.19
C GLU A 44 3.27 -8.91 -23.82
N GLY A 45 3.54 -8.20 -22.72
CA GLY A 45 3.11 -8.56 -21.37
C GLY A 45 1.76 -7.97 -20.95
N LEU A 46 1.15 -7.12 -21.78
CA LEU A 46 -0.03 -6.33 -21.38
C LEU A 46 -1.22 -7.21 -21.02
N LYS A 47 -1.49 -8.27 -21.80
CA LYS A 47 -2.62 -9.18 -21.54
C LYS A 47 -2.46 -9.94 -20.22
N SER A 48 -1.27 -10.49 -19.97
CA SER A 48 -0.97 -11.18 -18.69
C SER A 48 -1.05 -10.22 -17.51
N ARG A 49 -0.58 -8.98 -17.67
CA ARG A 49 -0.72 -7.92 -16.67
C ARG A 49 -2.18 -7.54 -16.41
N GLN A 50 -3.02 -7.47 -17.44
CA GLN A 50 -4.45 -7.20 -17.29
C GLN A 50 -5.16 -8.33 -16.52
N GLU A 51 -4.84 -9.58 -16.83
CA GLU A 51 -5.38 -10.74 -16.11
C GLU A 51 -4.95 -10.75 -14.63
N ALA A 52 -3.67 -10.46 -14.36
CA ALA A 52 -3.16 -10.33 -12.99
C ALA A 52 -3.77 -9.14 -12.24
N ALA A 53 -3.97 -7.99 -12.92
CA ALA A 53 -4.61 -6.82 -12.33
C ALA A 53 -6.06 -7.12 -11.92
N LYS A 54 -6.82 -7.83 -12.76
CA LYS A 54 -8.17 -8.27 -12.42
C LYS A 54 -8.19 -9.15 -11.17
N GLN A 55 -7.27 -10.11 -11.07
CA GLN A 55 -7.15 -10.96 -9.87
C GLN A 55 -6.80 -10.13 -8.63
N ALA A 56 -5.92 -9.14 -8.76
CA ALA A 56 -5.58 -8.24 -7.67
C ALA A 56 -6.79 -7.39 -7.23
N GLU A 57 -7.60 -6.90 -8.17
CA GLU A 57 -8.85 -6.17 -7.86
C GLU A 57 -9.85 -7.03 -7.08
N GLU A 58 -9.99 -8.30 -7.44
CA GLU A 58 -10.85 -9.25 -6.71
C GLU A 58 -10.36 -9.44 -5.25
N ILE A 59 -9.05 -9.60 -5.05
CA ILE A 59 -8.44 -9.72 -3.71
C ILE A 59 -8.66 -8.44 -2.90
N ILE A 60 -8.40 -7.27 -3.50
CA ILE A 60 -8.60 -5.98 -2.84
C ILE A 60 -10.08 -5.83 -2.44
N GLY A 61 -11.01 -6.19 -3.32
CA GLY A 61 -12.44 -6.17 -3.04
C GLY A 61 -12.81 -7.01 -1.81
N SER A 62 -12.30 -8.24 -1.71
CA SER A 62 -12.55 -9.09 -0.54
C SER A 62 -11.96 -8.52 0.75
N GLU A 63 -10.74 -7.98 0.69
CA GLU A 63 -10.06 -7.42 1.87
C GLU A 63 -10.72 -6.13 2.36
N VAL A 64 -11.23 -5.29 1.45
CA VAL A 64 -12.01 -4.11 1.81
C VAL A 64 -13.28 -4.49 2.58
N ILE A 65 -14.00 -5.53 2.13
CA ILE A 65 -15.19 -6.02 2.83
C ILE A 65 -14.81 -6.53 4.23
N HIS A 66 -13.73 -7.30 4.33
CA HIS A 66 -13.22 -7.82 5.60
C HIS A 66 -12.87 -6.67 6.55
N PHE A 67 -12.08 -5.71 6.07
CA PHE A 67 -11.64 -4.54 6.84
C PHE A 67 -12.81 -3.70 7.34
N MET A 68 -13.81 -3.46 6.48
CA MET A 68 -15.01 -2.72 6.88
C MET A 68 -15.85 -3.50 7.90
N GLY A 69 -15.89 -4.83 7.81
CA GLY A 69 -16.49 -5.70 8.83
C GLY A 69 -15.79 -5.57 10.18
N TRP A 70 -14.46 -5.65 10.18
CA TRP A 70 -13.64 -5.44 11.36
C TRP A 70 -13.86 -4.04 11.97
N LEU A 71 -13.86 -2.99 11.16
CA LEU A 71 -14.08 -1.61 11.62
C LEU A 71 -15.44 -1.43 12.31
N ARG A 72 -16.52 -2.01 11.76
CA ARG A 72 -17.85 -2.00 12.40
C ARG A 72 -17.85 -2.73 13.74
N SER A 73 -17.08 -3.81 13.89
CA SER A 73 -17.02 -4.53 15.15
C SER A 73 -16.41 -3.69 16.28
N LEU A 74 -15.51 -2.76 15.96
CA LEU A 74 -14.94 -1.82 16.92
C LEU A 74 -15.99 -0.84 17.48
N GLN A 75 -17.04 -0.49 16.72
CA GLN A 75 -18.10 0.40 17.21
C GLN A 75 -18.90 -0.21 18.36
N ALA A 76 -18.99 -1.55 18.44
CA ALA A 76 -19.66 -2.21 19.55
C ALA A 76 -18.88 -2.09 20.88
N VAL A 77 -17.57 -1.82 20.82
CA VAL A 77 -16.71 -1.74 22.01
C VAL A 77 -17.08 -0.53 22.87
N GLU A 78 -17.37 0.62 22.27
CA GLU A 78 -17.80 1.83 23.00
C GLU A 78 -19.14 1.61 23.70
N THR A 79 -20.14 1.06 22.99
CA THR A 79 -21.45 0.75 23.58
C THR A 79 -21.35 -0.23 24.75
N ILE A 80 -20.52 -1.27 24.64
CA ILE A 80 -20.32 -2.25 25.73
C ILE A 80 -19.66 -1.58 26.94
N ARG A 81 -18.69 -0.68 26.70
CA ARG A 81 -18.01 0.06 27.77
C ARG A 81 -18.98 0.98 28.49
N ASP A 82 -19.78 1.75 27.76
CA ASP A 82 -20.75 2.68 28.34
C ASP A 82 -21.81 1.95 29.16
N TYR A 83 -22.33 0.83 28.63
CA TYR A 83 -23.26 -0.02 29.36
C TYR A 83 -22.68 -0.54 30.68
N ARG A 84 -21.42 -1.00 30.67
CA ARG A 84 -20.75 -1.47 31.89
C ARG A 84 -20.57 -0.35 32.91
N LEU A 85 -20.20 0.85 32.46
CA LEU A 85 -20.06 2.03 33.33
C LEU A 85 -21.38 2.39 34.01
N GLN A 86 -22.48 2.40 33.26
CA GLN A 86 -23.82 2.65 33.81
C GLN A 86 -24.26 1.59 34.81
N ALA A 87 -23.96 0.32 34.53
CA ALA A 87 -24.25 -0.78 35.44
C ALA A 87 -23.47 -0.66 36.76
N GLU A 88 -22.18 -0.28 36.70
CA GLU A 88 -21.35 -0.05 37.89
C GLU A 88 -21.85 1.15 38.71
N GLN A 89 -22.19 2.27 38.06
CA GLN A 89 -22.77 3.44 38.73
C GLN A 89 -24.06 3.08 39.46
N THR A 90 -24.94 2.32 38.81
CA THR A 90 -26.21 1.89 39.42
C THR A 90 -25.95 0.99 40.62
N ARG A 91 -25.03 0.01 40.50
CA ARG A 91 -24.64 -0.87 41.60
C ARG A 91 -24.15 -0.07 42.81
N ASP A 92 -23.24 0.87 42.60
CA ASP A 92 -22.62 1.64 43.67
C ASP A 92 -23.64 2.53 44.39
N LEU A 93 -24.58 3.10 43.62
CA LEU A 93 -25.64 3.95 44.14
C LEU A 93 -26.64 3.16 45.01
N GLU A 94 -27.01 1.94 44.58
CA GLU A 94 -27.86 1.05 45.39
C GLU A 94 -27.11 0.51 46.62
N PHE A 95 -25.81 0.25 46.51
CA PHE A 95 -24.97 -0.18 47.62
C PHE A 95 -24.89 0.88 48.73
N GLU A 96 -24.66 2.15 48.37
CA GLU A 96 -24.61 3.24 49.35
C GLU A 96 -25.96 3.48 50.03
N LYS A 97 -27.08 3.40 49.28
CA LYS A 97 -28.42 3.45 49.88
C LYS A 97 -28.63 2.35 50.91
N ALA A 98 -28.27 1.11 50.58
CA ALA A 98 -28.41 -0.03 51.48
C ALA A 98 -27.56 0.15 52.76
N LYS A 99 -26.37 0.72 52.63
CA LYS A 99 -25.46 0.99 53.75
C LYS A 99 -25.99 2.08 54.70
N GLN A 100 -26.70 3.08 54.19
CA GLN A 100 -27.34 4.12 55.01
C GLN A 100 -28.58 3.61 55.78
N MET A 101 -29.12 2.45 55.42
CA MET A 101 -30.28 1.83 56.07
C MET A 101 -29.91 0.84 57.20
N LEU A 102 -28.61 0.62 57.42
CA LEU A 102 -28.05 -0.18 58.52
C LEU A 102 -27.55 0.73 59.65
#